data_AF-A0A961H232-F1
#
_entry.id   AF-A0A961H232-F1
#
_cell.length_a   1.000
_cell.length_b   1.000
_cell.length_c   1.000
_cell.angle_alpha   90.00
_cell.angle_beta   90.00
_cell.angle_gamma   90.00
#
_symmetry.space_group_name_H-M   'P 1'
#
loop_
_entity.id
_entity.type
_entity.pdbx_description
1 polymer ?
#
loop_
_entity_poly.entity_id
_entity_poly.type
_entity_poly.pdbx_seq_one_letter_code
_entity_poly.pdbx_strand_id
1 'polypeptide(L)'
;MNLTQKLRSLHTEITSSGDGFKIVDAWTLAERLLARMPVDQAEVKRVTAAKDADGLSHLIDQIENPSAAKPAQPLPEFSPGDLDAALKAFKKRLKLMRLSDESRLGGRYTSGGRTSKIDAIEPPNEFDPKIWKVLAAKGELKDTGGGFYSLPA
;
A
#
# COMPACT_ATOMS: atom_id res chain seq x y z
N MET A 1 -22.26 12.52 20.00
CA MET A 1 -22.33 12.26 18.55
C MET A 1 -20.98 12.66 17.96
N ASN A 2 -20.23 11.70 17.41
CA ASN A 2 -18.86 11.95 16.94
C ASN A 2 -18.86 12.75 15.62
N LEU A 3 -17.81 13.54 15.38
CA LEU A 3 -17.66 14.37 14.17
C LEU A 3 -17.69 13.52 12.87
N THR A 4 -17.06 12.35 12.88
CA THR A 4 -17.05 11.40 11.75
C THR A 4 -18.43 10.80 11.48
N GLN A 5 -19.17 10.44 12.53
CA GLN A 5 -20.55 9.97 12.41
C GLN A 5 -21.46 11.03 11.79
N LYS A 6 -21.25 12.31 12.14
CA LYS A 6 -22.02 13.42 11.55
C LYS A 6 -21.72 13.58 10.06
N LEU A 7 -20.47 13.46 9.63
CA LEU A 7 -20.10 13.45 8.21
C LEU A 7 -20.76 12.29 7.45
N ARG A 8 -20.80 11.08 8.04
CA ARG A 8 -21.46 9.93 7.43
C ARG A 8 -22.97 10.15 7.27
N SER A 9 -23.62 10.72 8.28
CA SER A 9 -25.04 11.09 8.20
C SER A 9 -25.30 12.11 7.07
N LEU A 10 -24.45 13.14 6.93
CA LEU A 10 -24.55 14.12 5.85
C LEU A 10 -24.33 13.47 4.47
N HIS A 11 -23.39 12.52 4.34
CA HIS A 11 -23.19 11.79 3.09
C HIS A 11 -24.41 10.92 2.71
N THR A 12 -25.01 10.22 3.67
CA THR A 12 -26.25 9.48 3.44
C THR A 12 -27.40 10.42 3.09
N GLU A 13 -27.46 11.61 3.70
CA GLU A 13 -28.46 12.63 3.36
C GLU A 13 -28.25 13.17 1.94
N ILE A 14 -27.02 13.41 1.50
CA ILE A 14 -26.70 13.87 0.14
C ILE A 14 -27.08 12.83 -0.92
N THR A 15 -26.85 11.55 -0.64
CA THR A 15 -27.11 10.45 -1.59
C THR A 15 -28.55 9.94 -1.57
N SER A 16 -29.24 10.05 -0.43
CA SER A 16 -30.63 9.58 -0.27
C SER A 16 -31.68 10.68 -0.43
N SER A 17 -31.32 11.96 -0.35
CA SER A 17 -32.29 13.07 -0.46
C SER A 17 -32.53 13.46 -1.91
N GLY A 18 -33.81 13.62 -2.27
CA GLY A 18 -34.23 14.23 -3.55
C GLY A 18 -34.37 15.75 -3.50
N ASP A 19 -34.21 16.37 -2.31
CA ASP A 19 -34.35 17.81 -2.09
C ASP A 19 -33.03 18.54 -2.34
N GLY A 20 -32.94 19.26 -3.47
CA GLY A 20 -31.72 19.97 -3.87
C GLY A 20 -31.21 21.01 -2.84
N PHE A 21 -32.10 21.62 -2.05
CA PHE A 21 -31.71 22.58 -1.02
C PHE A 21 -31.02 21.92 0.19
N LYS A 22 -31.50 20.75 0.62
CA LYS A 22 -30.90 19.98 1.71
C LYS A 22 -29.52 19.45 1.32
N ILE A 23 -29.36 19.05 0.05
CA ILE A 23 -28.06 18.63 -0.48
C ILE A 23 -27.04 19.77 -0.37
N VAL A 24 -27.42 21.00 -0.76
CA VAL A 24 -26.52 22.17 -0.67
C VAL A 24 -26.16 22.53 0.77
N ASP A 25 -27.14 22.48 1.69
CA ASP A 25 -26.89 22.72 3.12
C ASP A 25 -25.95 21.65 3.71
N ALA A 26 -26.20 20.37 3.40
CA ALA A 26 -25.36 19.25 3.82
C ALA A 26 -23.92 19.38 3.31
N TRP A 27 -23.71 19.80 2.06
CA TRP A 27 -22.38 20.09 1.50
C TRP A 27 -21.67 21.24 2.23
N THR A 28 -22.38 22.32 2.54
CA THR A 28 -21.83 23.48 3.27
C THR A 28 -21.42 23.09 4.70
N LEU A 29 -22.22 22.26 5.35
CA LEU A 29 -21.90 21.71 6.67
C LEU A 29 -20.72 20.74 6.62
N ALA A 30 -20.64 19.89 5.60
CA ALA A 30 -19.52 18.97 5.39
C ALA A 30 -18.21 19.72 5.19
N GLU A 31 -18.18 20.76 4.34
CA GLU A 31 -16.98 21.60 4.13
C GLU A 31 -16.51 22.24 5.44
N ARG A 32 -17.42 22.82 6.21
CA ARG A 32 -17.08 23.46 7.49
C ARG A 32 -16.56 22.47 8.54
N LEU A 33 -17.07 21.23 8.52
CA LEU A 33 -16.57 20.16 9.40
C LEU A 33 -15.18 19.70 8.95
N LEU A 34 -14.98 19.49 7.64
CA LEU A 34 -13.70 19.09 7.07
C LEU A 34 -12.62 20.15 7.31
N ALA A 35 -12.96 21.45 7.24
CA ALA A 35 -12.03 22.54 7.55
C ALA A 35 -11.49 22.53 8.99
N ARG A 36 -12.16 21.83 9.92
CA ARG A 36 -11.72 21.66 11.31
C ARG A 36 -10.90 20.38 11.53
N MET A 37 -10.76 19.53 10.52
CA MET A 37 -10.00 18.28 10.58
C MET A 37 -8.66 18.42 9.83
N PRO A 38 -7.62 17.65 10.20
CA PRO A 38 -6.35 17.62 9.48
C PRO A 38 -6.47 16.77 8.19
N VAL A 39 -7.38 17.16 7.30
CA VAL A 39 -7.65 16.50 6.02
C VAL A 39 -7.03 17.30 4.88
N ASP A 40 -6.68 16.65 3.77
CA ASP A 40 -6.09 17.32 2.62
C ASP A 40 -7.06 18.33 2.00
N GLN A 41 -6.74 19.63 2.15
CA GLN A 41 -7.63 20.71 1.72
C GLN A 41 -7.74 20.82 0.19
N ALA A 42 -6.79 20.29 -0.57
CA ALA A 42 -6.88 20.28 -2.03
C ALA A 42 -7.93 19.25 -2.48
N GLU A 43 -7.97 18.08 -1.83
CA GLU A 43 -9.02 17.08 -2.07
C GLU A 43 -10.39 17.58 -1.62
N VAL A 44 -10.52 18.18 -0.44
CA VAL A 44 -11.80 18.76 0.04
C VAL A 44 -12.37 19.77 -0.95
N LYS A 45 -11.52 20.67 -1.48
CA LYS A 45 -11.93 21.67 -2.48
C LYS A 45 -12.38 21.03 -3.78
N ARG A 46 -11.68 20.00 -4.27
CA ARG A 46 -12.06 19.26 -5.48
C ARG A 46 -13.42 18.58 -5.30
N VAL A 47 -13.59 17.87 -4.19
CA VAL A 47 -14.81 17.10 -3.87
C VAL A 47 -16.01 18.02 -3.71
N THR A 48 -15.86 19.13 -2.98
CA THR A 48 -16.94 20.10 -2.76
C THR A 48 -17.29 20.86 -4.04
N ALA A 49 -16.30 21.23 -4.87
CA ALA A 49 -16.53 21.89 -6.16
C ALA A 49 -17.21 20.96 -7.18
N ALA A 50 -16.85 19.68 -7.21
CA ALA A 50 -17.46 18.67 -8.07
C ALA A 50 -18.78 18.12 -7.50
N LYS A 51 -19.16 18.47 -6.25
CA LYS A 51 -20.25 17.85 -5.49
C LYS A 51 -20.18 16.32 -5.53
N ASP A 52 -18.97 15.80 -5.40
CA ASP A 52 -18.66 14.40 -5.59
C ASP A 52 -18.94 13.61 -4.30
N ALA A 53 -20.11 12.98 -4.22
CA ALA A 53 -20.50 12.21 -3.04
C ALA A 53 -19.52 11.05 -2.75
N ASP A 54 -18.97 10.42 -3.79
CA ASP A 54 -18.02 9.32 -3.66
C ASP A 54 -16.69 9.80 -3.06
N GLY A 55 -16.19 10.94 -3.56
CA GLY A 55 -15.03 11.61 -2.99
C GLY A 55 -15.20 12.01 -1.52
N LEU A 56 -16.40 12.41 -1.09
CA LEU A 56 -16.68 12.70 0.33
C LEU A 56 -16.59 11.45 1.20
N SER A 57 -17.07 10.29 0.70
CA SER A 57 -16.94 9.01 1.40
C SER A 57 -15.49 8.58 1.59
N HIS A 58 -14.66 8.74 0.57
CA HIS A 58 -13.22 8.43 0.64
C HIS A 58 -12.49 9.26 1.71
N LEU A 59 -12.83 10.55 1.83
CA LEU A 59 -12.26 11.42 2.87
C LEU A 59 -12.68 10.98 4.28
N ILE A 60 -13.93 10.53 4.45
CA ILE A 60 -14.44 10.03 5.74
C ILE A 60 -13.71 8.74 6.13
N ASP A 61 -13.50 7.82 5.18
CA ASP A 61 -12.79 6.56 5.40
C ASP A 61 -11.31 6.79 5.79
N GLN A 62 -10.64 7.73 5.13
CA GLN A 62 -9.26 8.12 5.47
C GLN A 62 -9.14 8.67 6.90
N ILE A 63 -10.15 9.42 7.36
CA ILE A 63 -10.18 10.00 8.71
C ILE A 63 -10.51 8.94 9.77
N GLU A 64 -11.45 8.03 9.48
CA GLU A 64 -11.84 6.95 10.40
C GLU A 64 -10.76 5.87 10.48
N ASN A 65 -10.00 5.66 9.40
CA ASN A 65 -8.97 4.65 9.29
C ASN A 65 -7.66 5.25 8.71
N PRO A 66 -6.88 5.99 9.51
CA PRO A 66 -5.62 6.59 9.05
C PRO A 66 -4.56 5.56 8.63
N SER A 67 -4.79 4.26 8.89
CA SER A 67 -3.89 3.17 8.52
C SER A 67 -4.24 2.49 7.19
N ALA A 68 -5.36 2.81 6.54
CA ALA A 68 -5.75 2.17 5.27
C ALA A 68 -5.63 3.08 4.02
N ALA A 69 -5.33 4.36 4.17
CA ALA A 69 -5.35 5.30 3.07
C ALA A 69 -3.97 5.90 2.77
N LYS A 70 -3.08 5.08 2.21
CA LYS A 70 -2.45 5.53 0.96
C LYS A 70 -3.34 4.94 -0.12
N PRO A 71 -4.00 5.75 -0.97
CA PRO A 71 -4.69 5.17 -2.11
C PRO A 71 -3.68 4.28 -2.81
N ALA A 72 -4.05 3.01 -2.96
CA ALA A 72 -3.50 2.20 -4.01
C ALA A 72 -3.73 3.01 -5.29
N GLN A 73 -2.73 3.82 -5.66
CA GLN A 73 -2.42 4.00 -7.07
C GLN A 73 -2.55 2.61 -7.65
N PRO A 74 -3.38 2.37 -8.69
CA PRO A 74 -3.44 1.07 -9.31
C PRO A 74 -1.98 0.68 -9.52
N LEU A 75 -1.55 -0.35 -8.78
CA LEU A 75 -0.19 -0.84 -8.88
C LEU A 75 -0.02 -1.02 -10.38
N PRO A 76 0.95 -0.34 -11.04
CA PRO A 76 1.09 -0.46 -12.47
C PRO A 76 1.10 -1.95 -12.75
N GLU A 77 0.13 -2.39 -13.54
CA GLU A 77 -0.11 -3.79 -13.84
C GLU A 77 1.10 -4.23 -14.67
N PHE A 78 2.19 -4.56 -13.96
CA PHE A 78 3.39 -5.04 -14.60
C PHE A 78 2.99 -6.32 -15.33
N SER A 79 3.46 -6.45 -16.57
CA SER A 79 3.13 -7.61 -17.39
C SER A 79 3.47 -8.86 -16.58
N PRO A 80 2.63 -9.92 -16.62
CA PRO A 80 2.92 -11.17 -15.92
C PRO A 80 4.31 -11.74 -16.30
N GLY A 81 4.84 -11.38 -17.48
CA GLY A 81 6.21 -11.69 -17.89
C GLY A 81 7.29 -10.99 -17.06
N ASP A 82 7.11 -9.71 -16.71
CA ASP A 82 8.05 -8.96 -15.87
C ASP A 82 8.09 -9.49 -14.44
N LEU A 83 6.91 -9.87 -13.90
CA LEU A 83 6.80 -10.48 -12.58
C LEU A 83 7.54 -11.84 -12.51
N ASP A 84 7.34 -12.71 -13.50
CA ASP A 84 8.02 -14.00 -13.57
C ASP A 84 9.53 -13.86 -13.80
N ALA A 85 9.95 -12.91 -14.64
CA ALA A 85 11.36 -12.60 -14.87
C ALA A 85 12.04 -12.10 -13.58
N ALA A 86 11.39 -11.18 -12.85
CA ALA A 86 11.88 -10.69 -11.58
C ALA A 86 11.99 -11.82 -10.53
N LEU A 87 10.97 -12.66 -10.43
CA LEU A 87 10.97 -13.79 -9.50
C LEU A 87 12.08 -14.81 -9.82
N LYS A 88 12.32 -15.09 -11.11
CA LYS A 88 13.46 -15.92 -11.57
C LYS A 88 14.79 -15.28 -11.23
N ALA A 89 14.96 -13.98 -11.44
CA ALA A 89 16.17 -13.25 -11.11
C ALA A 89 16.45 -13.26 -9.59
N PHE A 90 15.41 -13.08 -8.77
CA PHE A 90 15.48 -13.16 -7.32
C PHE A 90 15.90 -14.55 -6.84
N LYS A 91 15.25 -15.62 -7.33
CA LYS A 91 15.63 -17.01 -6.99
C LYS A 91 17.08 -17.32 -7.39
N LYS A 92 17.52 -16.86 -8.57
CA LYS A 92 18.92 -17.01 -9.01
C LYS A 92 19.89 -16.30 -8.05
N ARG A 93 19.61 -15.05 -7.68
CA ARG A 93 20.46 -14.26 -6.79
C ARG A 93 20.49 -14.82 -5.37
N LEU A 94 19.35 -15.28 -4.85
CA LEU A 94 19.26 -15.94 -3.55
C LEU A 94 20.10 -17.23 -3.51
N LYS A 95 20.02 -18.05 -4.56
CA LYS A 95 20.83 -19.27 -4.67
C LYS A 95 22.33 -18.95 -4.74
N LEU A 96 22.71 -17.93 -5.50
CA LEU A 96 24.11 -17.51 -5.63
C LEU A 96 24.65 -16.93 -4.31
N MET A 97 23.87 -16.11 -3.61
CA MET A 97 24.25 -15.59 -2.29
C MET A 97 24.40 -16.69 -1.25
N ARG A 98 23.45 -17.65 -1.18
CA ARG A 98 23.56 -18.82 -0.30
C ARG A 98 24.84 -19.62 -0.60
N LEU A 99 25.09 -19.94 -1.86
CA LEU A 99 26.30 -20.65 -2.26
C LEU A 99 27.59 -19.88 -1.90
N SER A 100 27.58 -18.55 -2.03
CA SER A 100 28.73 -17.70 -1.70
C SER A 100 29.00 -17.65 -0.19
N ASP A 101 27.96 -17.62 0.64
CA ASP A 101 28.05 -17.69 2.11
C ASP A 101 28.62 -19.05 2.56
N GLU A 102 28.07 -20.14 2.04
CA GLU A 102 28.57 -21.50 2.25
C GLU A 102 30.04 -21.66 1.83
N SER A 103 30.43 -21.06 0.70
CA SER A 103 31.81 -21.16 0.18
C SER A 103 32.81 -20.33 0.98
N ARG A 104 32.41 -19.15 1.47
CA ARG A 104 33.30 -18.22 2.20
C ARG A 104 33.58 -18.68 3.64
N LEU A 105 32.77 -19.58 4.18
CA LEU A 105 32.97 -20.20 5.49
C LEU A 105 34.04 -21.33 5.49
N GLY A 106 34.62 -21.67 4.33
CA GLY A 106 35.65 -22.72 4.18
C GLY A 106 37.06 -22.41 4.72
N GLY A 107 37.21 -21.47 5.65
CA GLY A 107 38.52 -20.98 6.13
C GLY A 107 39.05 -21.60 7.42
N ARG A 108 38.26 -22.40 8.15
CA ARG A 108 38.74 -23.09 9.37
C ARG A 108 38.33 -24.55 9.35
N TYR A 109 39.35 -25.42 9.33
CA TYR A 109 39.25 -26.84 9.61
C TYR A 109 38.43 -27.02 10.91
N THR A 110 37.47 -27.95 10.89
CA THR A 110 36.60 -28.36 12.02
C THR A 110 35.38 -27.47 12.30
N SER A 111 34.30 -27.64 11.52
CA SER A 111 32.91 -27.66 12.03
C SER A 111 31.98 -28.03 10.88
N GLY A 112 31.11 -29.02 11.12
CA GLY A 112 30.24 -29.64 10.11
C GLY A 112 29.41 -28.66 9.30
N GLY A 113 29.13 -29.06 8.05
CA GLY A 113 28.43 -28.31 7.01
C GLY A 113 27.27 -27.47 7.55
N ARG A 114 27.54 -26.18 7.76
CA ARG A 114 26.56 -25.24 8.30
C ARG A 114 25.74 -24.71 7.13
N THR A 115 24.45 -25.00 7.14
CA THR A 115 23.49 -24.50 6.16
C THR A 115 23.45 -22.96 6.22
N SER A 116 23.52 -22.30 5.07
CA SER A 116 23.41 -20.83 4.95
C SER A 116 22.15 -20.33 5.68
N LYS A 117 22.30 -19.33 6.57
CA LYS A 117 21.16 -18.69 7.28
C LYS A 117 20.57 -17.50 6.49
N ILE A 118 21.02 -17.29 5.25
CA ILE A 118 20.51 -16.23 4.37
C ILE A 118 19.13 -16.61 3.87
N ASP A 119 18.10 -16.05 4.50
CA ASP A 119 16.71 -16.24 4.11
C ASP A 119 16.11 -15.02 3.38
N ALA A 120 16.62 -13.83 3.67
CA ALA A 120 16.22 -12.58 3.03
C ALA A 120 17.40 -11.91 2.31
N ILE A 121 17.15 -11.37 1.11
CA ILE A 121 18.15 -10.64 0.32
C ILE A 121 17.57 -9.34 -0.23
N GLU A 122 18.46 -8.39 -0.51
CA GLU A 122 18.12 -7.21 -1.29
C GLU A 122 17.81 -7.65 -2.74
N PRO A 123 16.67 -7.22 -3.29
CA PRO A 123 16.29 -7.59 -4.64
C PRO A 123 17.24 -6.96 -5.67
N PRO A 124 17.40 -7.56 -6.85
CA PRO A 124 18.23 -6.97 -7.89
C PRO A 124 17.67 -5.62 -8.37
N ASN A 125 18.55 -4.62 -8.48
CA ASN A 125 18.24 -3.25 -8.95
C ASN A 125 17.85 -3.16 -10.44
N GLU A 126 17.87 -4.28 -11.15
CA GLU A 126 17.52 -4.38 -12.57
C GLU A 126 16.01 -4.32 -12.80
N PHE A 127 15.21 -4.50 -11.75
CA PHE A 127 13.75 -4.44 -11.78
C PHE A 127 13.24 -3.31 -10.89
N ASP A 128 12.12 -2.70 -11.30
CA ASP A 128 11.52 -1.59 -10.54
C ASP A 128 11.16 -2.04 -9.11
N PRO A 129 11.48 -1.23 -8.08
CA PRO A 129 11.19 -1.56 -6.68
C PRO A 129 9.71 -1.85 -6.41
N LYS A 130 8.79 -1.36 -7.26
CA LYS A 130 7.35 -1.61 -7.16
C LYS A 130 7.00 -3.06 -7.51
N ILE A 131 7.72 -3.71 -8.41
CA ILE A 131 7.49 -5.12 -8.80
C ILE A 131 7.61 -6.03 -7.57
N TRP A 132 8.63 -5.80 -6.73
CA TRP A 132 8.84 -6.59 -5.51
C TRP A 132 7.71 -6.40 -4.49
N LYS A 133 7.17 -5.18 -4.38
CA LYS A 133 6.00 -4.91 -3.54
C LYS A 133 4.74 -5.60 -4.07
N VAL A 134 4.55 -5.64 -5.40
CA VAL A 134 3.45 -6.37 -6.03
C VAL A 134 3.60 -7.87 -5.78
N LEU A 135 4.79 -8.44 -5.96
CA LEU A 135 5.06 -9.85 -5.68
C LEU A 135 4.85 -10.20 -4.21
N ALA A 136 5.21 -9.31 -3.29
CA ALA A 136 4.95 -9.47 -1.87
C ALA A 136 3.45 -9.42 -1.55
N ALA A 137 2.72 -8.48 -2.15
CA ALA A 137 1.26 -8.39 -2.02
C ALA A 137 0.54 -9.60 -2.61
N LYS A 138 1.08 -10.19 -3.68
CA LYS A 138 0.58 -11.42 -4.33
C LYS A 138 0.89 -12.69 -3.52
N GLY A 139 1.76 -12.60 -2.51
CA GLY A 139 2.19 -13.73 -1.68
C GLY A 139 3.28 -14.60 -2.31
N GLU A 140 3.89 -14.18 -3.43
CA GLU A 140 5.01 -14.89 -4.04
C GLU A 140 6.34 -14.62 -3.32
N LEU A 141 6.42 -13.50 -2.60
CA LEU A 141 7.54 -13.10 -1.75
C LEU A 141 7.03 -12.62 -0.39
N LYS A 142 7.89 -12.64 0.61
CA LYS A 142 7.63 -12.06 1.93
C LYS A 142 8.51 -10.84 2.13
N ASP A 143 7.90 -9.69 2.35
CA ASP A 143 8.62 -8.48 2.76
C ASP A 143 9.07 -8.64 4.22
N THR A 144 10.37 -8.58 4.45
CA THR A 144 10.98 -8.72 5.79
C THR A 144 11.30 -7.37 6.42
N GLY A 145 10.87 -6.27 5.78
CA GLY A 145 11.19 -4.90 6.16
C GLY A 145 12.55 -4.42 5.61
N GLY A 146 12.72 -3.10 5.56
CA GLY A 146 14.00 -2.48 5.19
C GLY A 146 14.45 -2.67 3.74
N GLY A 147 13.57 -3.11 2.84
CA GLY A 147 13.91 -3.40 1.43
C GLY A 147 14.40 -4.83 1.19
N PHE A 148 14.32 -5.71 2.19
CA PHE A 148 14.68 -7.12 2.07
C PHE A 148 13.45 -7.99 1.83
N TYR A 149 13.58 -8.92 0.88
CA TYR A 149 12.55 -9.90 0.57
C TYR A 149 13.06 -11.31 0.85
N SER A 150 12.19 -12.19 1.35
CA SER A 150 12.44 -13.62 1.52
C SER A 150 11.45 -14.45 0.70
N LEU A 151 11.78 -15.71 0.44
CA LEU A 151 10.79 -16.64 -0.08
C LEU A 151 9.76 -16.94 1.03
N PRO A 152 8.46 -17.05 0.70
CA PRO A 152 7.49 -17.58 1.65
C PRO A 152 7.88 -19.03 1.98
N ALA A 153 7.93 -19.34 3.27
CA ALA A 153 8.24 -20.67 3.80
C ALA A 153 7.09 -21.66 3.55
#